data_AF-A0A955XY94-F1
#
_entry.id   AF-A0A955XY94-F1
#
_cell.length_a   1.000
_cell.length_b   1.000
_cell.length_c   1.000
_cell.angle_alpha   90.00
_cell.angle_beta   90.00
_cell.angle_gamma   90.00
#
_symmetry.space_group_name_H-M   'P 1'
#
loop_
_entity.id
_entity.type
_entity.pdbx_description
1 polymer ?
#
loop_
_entity_poly.entity_id
_entity_poly.type
_entity_poly.pdbx_seq_one_letter_code
_entity_poly.pdbx_strand_id
1 'polypeptide(L)'
;MGTTPNHVQLEGILRDSIAYLKENPKSKGASYLDTVEEAYTGFLESRAFTDRAYLDWRNLFNDALIAHKRVREAYDHARRQCQEWGVDGFPDRYVAYTEEEPTQEAAVDMAAFLKKLDLDAAWVGKAIERLDSSVAAARAALKSQEVALAAYRKKIKARSTGYELAYRTAREFFQVVSSELEYGSEQYYRLTTIPFE
;
A
#
# COMPACT_ATOMS: atom_id res chain seq x y z
N MET A 1 6.73 -2.54 -32.04
CA MET A 1 6.87 -2.66 -30.58
C MET A 1 5.85 -1.72 -30.00
N GLY A 2 4.65 -2.24 -29.84
CA GLY A 2 3.46 -1.53 -29.43
C GLY A 2 3.53 -1.44 -27.94
N THR A 3 3.38 -0.22 -27.45
CA THR A 3 3.34 0.04 -26.02
C THR A 3 1.97 -0.38 -25.50
N THR A 4 1.94 -1.36 -24.59
CA THR A 4 0.76 -1.66 -23.78
C THR A 4 0.25 -0.35 -23.14
N PRO A 5 -1.06 -0.03 -23.23
CA PRO A 5 -1.61 1.19 -22.65
C PRO A 5 -1.27 1.27 -21.16
N ASN A 6 -1.06 2.47 -20.64
CA ASN A 6 -1.07 2.66 -19.19
C ASN A 6 -2.52 2.69 -18.67
N HIS A 7 -2.71 2.76 -17.35
CA HIS A 7 -4.05 2.73 -16.74
C HIS A 7 -4.96 3.89 -17.18
N VAL A 8 -4.41 5.11 -17.31
CA VAL A 8 -5.17 6.30 -17.71
C VAL A 8 -5.61 6.18 -19.17
N GLN A 9 -4.71 5.68 -20.00
CA GLN A 9 -4.94 5.38 -21.40
C GLN A 9 -6.05 4.34 -21.60
N LEU A 10 -5.99 3.22 -20.88
CA LEU A 10 -7.00 2.16 -20.98
C LEU A 10 -8.37 2.64 -20.47
N GLU A 11 -8.41 3.44 -19.41
CA GLU A 11 -9.64 4.08 -18.92
C GLU A 11 -10.29 4.97 -19.99
N GLY A 12 -9.48 5.78 -20.67
CA GLY A 12 -9.93 6.60 -21.80
C GLY A 12 -10.52 5.77 -22.93
N ILE A 13 -9.81 4.71 -23.36
CA ILE A 13 -10.27 3.82 -24.43
C ILE A 13 -11.62 3.18 -24.08
N LEU A 14 -11.76 2.61 -22.89
CA LEU A 14 -13.02 1.98 -22.48
C LEU A 14 -14.17 2.97 -22.43
N ARG A 15 -13.94 4.16 -21.86
CA ARG A 15 -14.95 5.22 -21.80
C ARG A 15 -15.38 5.68 -23.20
N ASP A 16 -14.42 5.88 -24.11
CA ASP A 16 -14.68 6.33 -25.47
C ASP A 16 -15.37 5.21 -26.30
N SER A 17 -15.05 3.94 -26.01
CA SER A 17 -15.73 2.77 -26.60
C SER A 17 -17.20 2.70 -26.17
N ILE A 18 -17.49 2.92 -24.87
CA ILE A 18 -18.87 2.99 -24.36
C ILE A 18 -19.63 4.16 -25.01
N ALA A 19 -19.01 5.34 -25.10
CA ALA A 19 -19.62 6.50 -25.75
C ALA A 19 -19.96 6.21 -27.21
N TYR A 20 -19.01 5.65 -27.97
CA TYR A 20 -19.22 5.25 -29.35
C TYR A 20 -20.39 4.26 -29.49
N LEU A 21 -20.46 3.23 -28.65
CA LEU A 21 -21.51 2.22 -28.70
C LEU A 21 -22.90 2.79 -28.39
N LYS A 22 -22.99 3.74 -27.46
CA LYS A 22 -24.24 4.44 -27.13
C LYS A 22 -24.70 5.36 -28.27
N GLU A 23 -23.77 6.02 -28.94
CA GLU A 23 -24.05 6.88 -30.10
C GLU A 23 -24.37 6.08 -31.37
N ASN A 24 -23.85 4.85 -31.48
CA ASN A 24 -23.95 3.99 -32.67
C ASN A 24 -24.59 2.63 -32.35
N PRO A 25 -25.88 2.57 -31.96
CA PRO A 25 -26.56 1.34 -31.55
C PRO A 25 -26.73 0.31 -32.67
N LYS A 26 -26.40 0.67 -33.91
CA LYS A 26 -26.44 -0.22 -35.09
C LYS A 26 -25.05 -0.66 -35.57
N SER A 27 -23.98 -0.28 -34.87
CA SER A 27 -22.62 -0.74 -35.18
C SER A 27 -22.50 -2.27 -35.02
N LYS A 28 -21.55 -2.91 -35.72
CA LYS A 28 -21.19 -4.33 -35.50
C LYS A 28 -20.77 -4.59 -34.05
N GLY A 29 -20.27 -3.57 -33.36
CA GLY A 29 -19.88 -3.65 -31.96
C GLY A 29 -21.03 -3.55 -30.96
N ALA A 30 -22.28 -3.26 -31.37
CA ALA A 30 -23.38 -2.95 -30.45
C ALA A 30 -23.59 -3.99 -29.33
N SER A 31 -23.37 -5.28 -29.62
CA SER A 31 -23.48 -6.36 -28.64
C SER A 31 -22.40 -6.36 -27.54
N TYR A 32 -21.33 -5.58 -27.69
CA TYR A 32 -20.26 -5.45 -26.71
C TYR A 32 -20.55 -4.41 -25.62
N LEU A 33 -21.63 -3.62 -25.72
CA LEU A 33 -21.89 -2.51 -24.79
C LEU A 33 -21.82 -2.98 -23.33
N ASP A 34 -22.61 -4.00 -22.97
CA ASP A 34 -22.65 -4.54 -21.61
C ASP A 34 -21.27 -5.06 -21.17
N THR A 35 -20.56 -5.79 -22.05
CA THR A 35 -19.23 -6.33 -21.77
C THR A 35 -18.18 -5.24 -21.53
N VAL A 36 -18.22 -4.15 -22.31
CA VAL A 36 -17.28 -3.02 -22.17
C VAL A 36 -17.62 -2.22 -20.91
N GLU A 37 -18.90 -2.03 -20.59
CA GLU A 37 -19.34 -1.39 -19.34
C GLU A 37 -18.95 -2.20 -18.10
N GLU A 38 -19.10 -3.52 -18.14
CA GLU A 38 -18.65 -4.42 -17.07
C GLU A 38 -17.13 -4.36 -16.90
N ALA A 39 -16.37 -4.43 -17.99
CA ALA A 39 -14.92 -4.33 -17.96
C ALA A 39 -14.44 -2.96 -17.42
N TYR A 40 -15.09 -1.86 -17.81
CA TYR A 40 -14.81 -0.53 -17.30
C TYR A 40 -15.11 -0.40 -15.81
N THR A 41 -16.26 -0.90 -15.36
CA THR A 41 -16.66 -0.89 -13.96
C THR A 41 -15.69 -1.72 -13.11
N GLY A 42 -15.41 -2.96 -13.52
CA GLY A 42 -14.45 -3.84 -12.82
C GLY A 42 -13.03 -3.26 -12.79
N PHE A 43 -12.61 -2.59 -13.86
CA PHE A 43 -11.33 -1.88 -13.90
C PHE A 43 -11.28 -0.75 -12.86
N LEU A 44 -12.29 0.14 -12.84
CA LEU A 44 -12.35 1.25 -11.89
C LEU A 44 -12.43 0.78 -10.43
N GLU A 45 -13.25 -0.22 -10.16
CA GLU A 45 -13.37 -0.82 -8.84
C GLU A 45 -12.04 -1.42 -8.39
N SER A 46 -11.37 -2.20 -9.26
CA SER A 46 -10.08 -2.82 -8.93
C SER A 46 -8.99 -1.80 -8.59
N ARG A 47 -8.99 -0.66 -9.30
CA ARG A 47 -8.12 0.49 -9.01
C ARG A 47 -8.46 1.10 -7.65
N ALA A 48 -9.72 1.47 -7.43
CA ALA A 48 -10.17 2.10 -6.20
C ALA A 48 -9.92 1.24 -4.96
N PHE A 49 -10.19 -0.07 -5.04
CA PHE A 49 -9.93 -1.01 -3.95
C PHE A 49 -8.43 -1.13 -3.63
N THR A 50 -7.59 -1.13 -4.66
CA THR A 50 -6.13 -1.25 -4.47
C THR A 50 -5.54 0.03 -3.90
N ASP A 51 -5.99 1.19 -4.38
CA ASP A 51 -5.53 2.49 -3.87
C ASP A 51 -5.95 2.68 -2.40
N ARG A 52 -7.17 2.30 -2.04
CA ARG A 52 -7.63 2.30 -0.64
C ARG A 52 -6.78 1.37 0.22
N ALA A 53 -6.56 0.13 -0.22
CA ALA A 53 -5.74 -0.82 0.52
C ALA A 53 -4.28 -0.35 0.68
N TYR A 54 -3.73 0.35 -0.31
CA TYR A 54 -2.41 0.99 -0.21
C TYR A 54 -2.40 2.06 0.88
N LEU A 55 -3.39 2.96 0.89
CA LEU A 55 -3.50 4.01 1.90
C LEU A 55 -3.66 3.44 3.31
N ASP A 56 -4.51 2.41 3.47
CA ASP A 56 -4.70 1.73 4.75
C ASP A 56 -3.38 1.14 5.27
N TRP A 57 -2.64 0.43 4.40
CA TRP A 57 -1.31 -0.09 4.74
C TRP A 57 -0.31 1.03 5.08
N ARG A 58 -0.28 2.12 4.29
CA ARG A 58 0.62 3.24 4.48
C ARG A 58 0.40 3.93 5.82
N ASN A 59 -0.85 4.08 6.24
CA ASN A 59 -1.20 4.65 7.53
C ASN A 59 -0.70 3.76 8.68
N LEU A 60 -0.95 2.46 8.61
CA LEU A 60 -0.48 1.50 9.63
C LEU A 60 1.05 1.39 9.68
N PHE A 61 1.73 1.54 8.53
CA PHE A 61 3.18 1.63 8.50
C PHE A 61 3.69 2.89 9.22
N ASN A 62 3.04 4.04 9.03
CA ASN A 62 3.40 5.25 9.77
C ASN A 62 3.12 5.09 11.27
N ASP A 63 2.01 4.44 11.65
CA ASP A 63 1.70 4.15 13.06
C ASP A 63 2.76 3.25 13.70
N ALA A 64 3.24 2.23 12.98
CA ALA A 64 4.35 1.39 13.42
C ALA A 64 5.63 2.20 13.63
N LEU A 65 6.01 3.08 12.68
CA LEU A 65 7.17 3.96 12.83
C LEU A 65 7.04 4.90 14.05
N ILE A 66 5.86 5.44 14.30
CA ILE A 66 5.59 6.27 15.49
C ILE A 66 5.75 5.44 16.77
N ALA A 67 5.26 4.19 16.78
CA ALA A 67 5.42 3.30 17.92
C ALA A 67 6.90 2.98 18.18
N HIS A 68 7.71 2.71 17.14
CA HIS A 68 9.16 2.52 17.28
C HIS A 68 9.88 3.77 17.78
N LYS A 69 9.47 4.96 17.33
CA LYS A 69 9.98 6.23 17.87
C LYS A 69 9.73 6.33 19.38
N ARG A 70 8.56 5.92 19.87
CA ARG A 70 8.24 5.91 21.32
C ARG A 70 9.10 4.90 22.09
N VAL A 71 9.40 3.73 21.51
CA VAL A 71 10.35 2.76 22.11
C VAL A 71 11.72 3.41 22.29
N ARG A 72 12.24 4.06 21.24
CA ARG A 72 13.52 4.78 21.32
C ARG A 72 13.48 5.87 22.40
N GLU A 73 12.43 6.70 22.44
CA GLU A 73 12.29 7.75 23.45
C GLU A 73 12.26 7.19 24.88
N ALA A 74 11.61 6.04 25.10
CA ALA A 74 11.61 5.34 26.38
C ALA A 74 13.02 4.82 26.75
N TYR A 75 13.73 4.23 25.79
CA TYR A 75 15.11 3.77 25.96
C TYR A 75 16.06 4.92 26.29
N ASP A 76 16.03 6.02 25.52
CA ASP A 76 16.85 7.21 25.76
C ASP A 76 16.53 7.89 27.10
N HIS A 77 15.28 7.80 27.55
CA HIS A 77 14.89 8.30 28.89
C HIS A 77 15.45 7.41 30.01
N ALA A 78 15.32 6.09 29.90
CA ALA A 78 15.88 5.15 30.88
C ALA A 78 17.40 5.29 30.96
N ARG A 79 18.09 5.41 29.81
CA ARG A 79 19.54 5.65 29.76
C ARG A 79 19.94 6.92 30.51
N ARG A 80 19.23 8.03 30.29
CA ARG A 80 19.49 9.29 31.02
C ARG A 80 19.28 9.14 32.52
N GLN A 81 18.24 8.42 32.94
CA GLN A 81 18.04 8.14 34.38
C GLN A 81 19.20 7.31 34.95
N CYS A 82 19.69 6.28 34.26
CA CYS A 82 20.87 5.54 34.70
C CYS A 82 22.08 6.48 34.88
N GLN A 83 22.33 7.39 33.93
CA GLN A 83 23.42 8.37 34.02
C GLN A 83 23.24 9.34 35.19
N GLU A 84 22.05 9.88 35.38
CA GLU A 84 21.71 10.82 36.47
C GLU A 84 21.90 10.17 37.85
N TRP A 85 21.61 8.88 37.98
CA TRP A 85 21.73 8.12 39.22
C TRP A 85 23.09 7.43 39.40
N GLY A 86 24.04 7.65 38.47
CA GLY A 86 25.37 7.03 38.54
C GLY A 86 25.34 5.51 38.48
N VAL A 87 24.36 4.93 37.77
CA VAL A 87 24.25 3.50 37.56
C VAL A 87 25.27 3.08 36.50
N ASP A 88 26.14 2.12 36.83
CA ASP A 88 27.15 1.60 35.91
C ASP A 88 26.67 0.35 35.16
N GLY A 89 27.27 0.10 33.97
CA GLY A 89 27.07 -1.14 33.22
C GLY A 89 25.72 -1.28 32.51
N PHE A 90 24.94 -0.21 32.39
CA PHE A 90 23.71 -0.23 31.61
C PHE A 90 24.00 -0.38 30.11
N PRO A 91 23.08 -0.98 29.32
CA PRO A 91 23.23 -1.07 27.88
C PRO A 91 23.26 0.33 27.25
N ASP A 92 24.41 0.77 26.75
CA ASP A 92 24.58 2.03 26.03
C ASP A 92 24.91 1.77 24.56
N ARG A 93 23.86 1.74 23.74
CA ARG A 93 23.98 1.56 22.29
C ARG A 93 23.16 2.61 21.57
N TYR A 94 23.73 3.15 20.50
CA TYR A 94 22.97 3.99 19.60
C TYR A 94 21.97 3.13 18.84
N VAL A 95 20.71 3.55 18.79
CA VAL A 95 19.66 2.91 17.99
C VAL A 95 18.88 3.94 17.18
N ALA A 96 18.73 3.68 15.89
CA ALA A 96 17.86 4.44 15.03
C ALA A 96 16.45 3.86 15.10
N TYR A 97 15.42 4.70 15.30
CA TYR A 97 14.03 4.23 15.42
C TYR A 97 13.49 3.57 14.13
N THR A 98 14.16 3.77 13.00
CA THR A 98 13.86 3.12 11.72
C THR A 98 14.35 1.68 11.66
N GLU A 99 15.21 1.28 12.59
CA GLU A 99 15.69 -0.10 12.73
C GLU A 99 14.82 -0.80 13.79
N GLU A 100 13.75 -1.45 13.33
CA GLU A 100 12.67 -1.98 14.16
C GLU A 100 13.14 -3.00 15.21
N GLU A 101 13.97 -3.96 14.79
CA GLU A 101 14.51 -5.03 15.63
C GLU A 101 15.59 -4.50 16.60
N PRO A 102 16.64 -3.79 16.14
CA PRO A 102 17.63 -3.18 17.03
C PRO A 102 17.02 -2.23 18.06
N THR A 103 16.00 -1.45 17.71
CA THR A 103 15.36 -0.53 18.66
C THR A 103 14.62 -1.29 19.78
N GLN A 104 13.88 -2.35 19.42
CA GLN A 104 13.15 -3.16 20.40
C GLN A 104 14.09 -3.93 21.32
N GLU A 105 15.12 -4.56 20.76
CA GLU A 105 16.13 -5.29 21.53
C GLU A 105 16.81 -4.37 22.56
N ALA A 106 17.11 -3.11 22.19
CA ALA A 106 17.76 -2.16 23.10
C ALA A 106 16.90 -1.87 24.33
N ALA A 107 15.61 -1.68 24.08
CA ALA A 107 14.63 -1.44 25.13
C ALA A 107 14.43 -2.68 26.01
N VAL A 108 14.43 -3.89 25.42
CA VAL A 108 14.34 -5.16 26.16
C VAL A 108 15.58 -5.38 27.02
N ASP A 109 16.78 -5.16 26.47
CA ASP A 109 18.04 -5.29 27.20
C ASP A 109 18.10 -4.31 28.38
N MET A 110 17.70 -3.05 28.15
CA MET A 110 17.62 -2.03 29.20
C MET A 110 16.61 -2.42 30.29
N ALA A 111 15.41 -2.87 29.92
CA ALA A 111 14.41 -3.31 30.88
C ALA A 111 14.90 -4.53 31.70
N ALA A 112 15.58 -5.48 31.04
CA ALA A 112 16.18 -6.63 31.70
C ALA A 112 17.32 -6.25 32.66
N PHE A 113 18.15 -5.27 32.27
CA PHE A 113 19.17 -4.69 33.14
C PHE A 113 18.54 -4.04 34.38
N LEU A 114 17.55 -3.17 34.18
CA LEU A 114 16.84 -2.49 35.27
C LEU A 114 16.14 -3.46 36.24
N LYS A 115 15.59 -4.58 35.74
CA LYS A 115 14.99 -5.64 36.57
C LYS A 115 16.00 -6.36 37.46
N LYS A 116 17.26 -6.42 37.03
CA LYS A 116 18.37 -7.02 37.81
C LYS A 116 19.02 -6.01 38.73
N LEU A 117 18.79 -4.73 38.51
CA LEU A 117 19.24 -3.66 39.37
C LEU A 117 18.46 -3.79 40.69
N ASP A 118 19.11 -4.27 41.74
CA ASP A 118 18.56 -4.34 43.10
C ASP A 118 18.55 -2.93 43.73
N LEU A 119 17.89 -2.00 43.04
CA LEU A 119 17.79 -0.59 43.40
C LEU A 119 16.32 -0.27 43.69
N ASP A 120 16.01 -0.02 44.96
CA ASP A 120 14.68 0.41 45.41
C ASP A 120 14.46 1.89 45.11
N ALA A 121 14.40 2.22 43.82
CA ALA A 121 14.11 3.56 43.34
C ALA A 121 12.85 3.55 42.49
N ALA A 122 11.88 4.41 42.83
CA ALA A 122 10.56 4.46 42.18
C ALA A 122 10.62 4.71 40.66
N TRP A 123 11.72 5.30 40.15
CA TRP A 123 11.90 5.53 38.72
C TRP A 123 12.20 4.23 37.95
N VAL A 124 12.84 3.23 38.58
CA VAL A 124 13.23 1.96 37.95
C VAL A 124 11.99 1.21 37.49
N GLY A 125 11.02 1.03 38.38
CA GLY A 125 9.74 0.39 38.06
C GLY A 125 8.99 1.09 36.93
N LYS A 126 8.93 2.43 36.97
CA LYS A 126 8.29 3.24 35.91
C LYS A 126 9.02 3.13 34.56
N ALA A 127 10.34 3.10 34.58
CA ALA A 127 11.15 2.96 33.37
C ALA A 127 10.94 1.58 32.74
N ILE A 128 10.93 0.51 33.54
CA ILE A 128 10.62 -0.85 33.09
C ILE A 128 9.23 -0.91 32.45
N GLU A 129 8.20 -0.43 33.15
CA GLU A 129 6.82 -0.43 32.65
C GLU A 129 6.70 0.33 31.32
N ARG A 130 7.34 1.50 31.22
CA ARG A 130 7.34 2.31 30.01
C ARG A 130 8.04 1.62 28.84
N LEU A 131 9.18 0.95 29.07
CA LEU A 131 9.89 0.18 28.06
C LEU A 131 9.06 -1.00 27.58
N ASP A 132 8.57 -1.83 28.51
CA ASP A 132 7.80 -3.04 28.21
C ASP A 132 6.50 -2.68 27.45
N SER A 133 5.77 -1.66 27.91
CA SER A 133 4.54 -1.20 27.24
C SER A 133 4.80 -0.61 25.85
N SER A 134 5.88 0.15 25.67
CA SER A 134 6.26 0.72 24.36
C SER A 134 6.65 -0.39 23.37
N VAL A 135 7.41 -1.38 23.82
CA VAL A 135 7.79 -2.54 22.99
C VAL A 135 6.55 -3.36 22.62
N ALA A 136 5.65 -3.62 23.56
CA ALA A 136 4.40 -4.32 23.29
C ALA A 136 3.54 -3.57 22.26
N ALA A 137 3.43 -2.25 22.38
CA ALA A 137 2.70 -1.41 21.43
C ALA A 137 3.34 -1.42 20.02
N ALA A 138 4.67 -1.33 19.94
CA ALA A 138 5.38 -1.41 18.65
C ALA A 138 5.16 -2.77 17.96
N ARG A 139 5.25 -3.88 18.70
CA ARG A 139 4.95 -5.22 18.17
C ARG A 139 3.52 -5.36 17.66
N ALA A 140 2.55 -4.81 18.40
CA ALA A 140 1.16 -4.82 17.98
C ALA A 140 0.94 -4.00 16.70
N ALA A 141 1.57 -2.83 16.59
CA ALA A 141 1.51 -1.99 15.40
C ALA A 141 2.15 -2.66 14.18
N LEU A 142 3.33 -3.28 14.36
CA LEU A 142 4.01 -4.04 13.31
C LEU A 142 3.13 -5.19 12.78
N LYS A 143 2.54 -5.98 13.68
CA LYS A 143 1.63 -7.06 13.29
C LYS A 143 0.43 -6.54 12.47
N SER A 144 -0.17 -5.43 12.88
CA SER A 144 -1.27 -4.79 12.13
C SER A 144 -0.81 -4.33 10.74
N GLN A 145 0.38 -3.74 10.65
CA GLN A 145 1.00 -3.32 9.39
C GLN A 145 1.24 -4.52 8.45
N GLU A 146 1.73 -5.65 8.96
CA GLU A 146 2.00 -6.85 8.16
C GLU A 146 0.71 -7.45 7.60
N VAL A 147 -0.35 -7.50 8.40
CA VAL A 147 -1.67 -7.95 7.96
C VAL A 147 -2.21 -7.06 6.84
N ALA A 148 -2.09 -5.74 6.99
CA ALA A 148 -2.51 -4.79 5.97
C ALA A 148 -1.66 -4.89 4.70
N LEU A 149 -0.35 -5.11 4.81
CA LEU A 149 0.53 -5.35 3.66
C LEU A 149 0.12 -6.61 2.89
N ALA A 150 -0.19 -7.70 3.60
CA ALA A 150 -0.66 -8.93 3.00
C ALA A 150 -2.01 -8.73 2.28
N ALA A 151 -2.93 -7.96 2.87
CA ALA A 151 -4.19 -7.60 2.23
C ALA A 151 -3.97 -6.75 0.98
N TYR A 152 -3.11 -5.72 1.04
CA TYR A 152 -2.74 -4.89 -0.10
C TYR A 152 -2.14 -5.71 -1.24
N ARG A 153 -1.18 -6.60 -0.96
CA ARG A 153 -0.58 -7.49 -1.98
C ARG A 153 -1.61 -8.37 -2.69
N LYS A 154 -2.62 -8.87 -1.97
CA LYS A 154 -3.74 -9.60 -2.59
C LYS A 154 -4.56 -8.72 -3.54
N LYS A 155 -4.76 -7.44 -3.20
CA LYS A 155 -5.50 -6.48 -4.03
C LYS A 155 -4.73 -6.04 -5.28
N ILE A 156 -3.40 -5.90 -5.20
CA ILE A 156 -2.56 -5.65 -6.39
C ILE A 156 -2.81 -6.72 -7.46
N LYS A 157 -2.88 -8.00 -7.06
CA LYS A 157 -3.16 -9.09 -8.01
C LYS A 157 -4.53 -8.90 -8.69
N ALA A 158 -5.56 -8.51 -7.93
CA ALA A 158 -6.88 -8.21 -8.49
C ALA A 158 -6.85 -7.02 -9.46
N ARG A 159 -6.04 -5.98 -9.19
CA ARG A 159 -5.82 -4.86 -10.12
C ARG A 159 -5.16 -5.29 -11.42
N SER A 160 -4.14 -6.15 -11.36
CA SER A 160 -3.53 -6.72 -12.56
C SER A 160 -4.55 -7.51 -13.39
N THR A 161 -5.36 -8.36 -12.75
CA THR A 161 -6.43 -9.10 -13.44
C THR A 161 -7.50 -8.20 -14.03
N GLY A 162 -7.92 -7.16 -13.31
CA GLY A 162 -8.88 -6.17 -13.80
C GLY A 162 -8.33 -5.39 -15.00
N TYR A 163 -7.06 -5.01 -14.96
CA TYR A 163 -6.34 -4.39 -16.08
C TYR A 163 -6.28 -5.33 -17.30
N GLU A 164 -5.90 -6.60 -17.12
CA GLU A 164 -5.80 -7.58 -18.20
C GLU A 164 -7.16 -7.83 -18.87
N LEU A 165 -8.22 -7.96 -18.08
CA LEU A 165 -9.59 -8.12 -18.59
C LEU A 165 -10.02 -6.89 -19.40
N ALA A 166 -9.84 -5.70 -18.84
CA ALA A 166 -10.11 -4.43 -19.51
C ALA A 166 -9.35 -4.28 -20.83
N TYR A 167 -8.06 -4.60 -20.83
CA TYR A 167 -7.21 -4.54 -22.01
C TYR A 167 -7.68 -5.52 -23.10
N ARG A 168 -7.99 -6.76 -22.71
CA ARG A 168 -8.51 -7.78 -23.62
C ARG A 168 -9.86 -7.35 -24.22
N THR A 169 -10.81 -6.90 -23.40
CA THR A 169 -12.13 -6.44 -23.86
C THR A 169 -12.00 -5.27 -24.83
N ALA A 170 -11.15 -4.29 -24.52
CA ALA A 170 -10.90 -3.15 -25.41
C ALA A 170 -10.30 -3.59 -26.76
N ARG A 171 -9.36 -4.54 -26.73
CA ARG A 171 -8.75 -5.10 -27.95
C ARG A 171 -9.77 -5.87 -28.80
N GLU A 172 -10.57 -6.73 -28.19
CA GLU A 172 -11.61 -7.52 -28.88
C GLU A 172 -12.67 -6.60 -29.50
N PHE A 173 -13.14 -5.60 -28.74
CA PHE A 173 -14.03 -4.56 -29.24
C PHE A 173 -13.41 -3.85 -30.45
N PHE A 174 -12.15 -3.44 -30.35
CA PHE A 174 -11.47 -2.73 -31.42
C PHE A 174 -11.33 -3.57 -32.70
N GLN A 175 -11.04 -4.86 -32.59
CA GLN A 175 -11.00 -5.78 -33.73
C GLN A 175 -12.33 -5.82 -34.49
N VAL A 176 -13.46 -5.80 -33.79
CA VAL A 176 -14.80 -5.82 -34.40
C VAL A 176 -15.11 -4.50 -35.11
N VAL A 177 -14.91 -3.38 -34.41
CA VAL A 177 -15.35 -2.05 -34.87
C VAL A 177 -14.38 -1.42 -35.87
N SER A 178 -13.10 -1.81 -35.87
CA SER A 178 -12.10 -1.31 -36.84
C SER A 178 -12.49 -1.53 -38.31
N SER A 179 -13.29 -2.56 -38.59
CA SER A 179 -13.83 -2.84 -39.93
C SER A 179 -14.92 -1.88 -40.39
N GLU A 180 -15.43 -1.02 -39.51
CA GLU A 180 -16.50 -0.04 -39.77
C GLU A 180 -16.00 1.40 -39.70
N LEU A 181 -14.87 1.63 -39.05
CA LEU A 181 -14.29 2.96 -38.88
C LEU A 181 -13.58 3.36 -40.17
N GLU A 182 -13.96 4.50 -40.72
CA GLU A 182 -13.22 5.11 -41.83
C GLU A 182 -11.82 5.51 -41.34
N TYR A 183 -10.78 5.01 -42.02
CA TYR A 183 -9.40 5.34 -41.72
C TYR A 183 -9.19 6.85 -41.78
N GLY A 184 -8.65 7.43 -40.71
CA GLY A 184 -8.43 8.88 -40.62
C GLY A 184 -9.60 9.70 -40.06
N SER A 185 -10.75 9.08 -39.76
CA SER A 185 -11.83 9.75 -39.05
C SER A 185 -11.45 10.10 -37.61
N GLU A 186 -12.10 11.10 -37.02
CA GLU A 186 -11.91 11.44 -35.61
C GLU A 186 -12.23 10.25 -34.69
N GLN A 187 -13.26 9.49 -35.02
CA GLN A 187 -13.66 8.27 -34.29
C GLN A 187 -12.61 7.17 -34.40
N TYR A 188 -12.01 6.99 -35.58
CA TYR A 188 -10.85 6.13 -35.76
C TYR A 188 -9.73 6.56 -34.84
N TYR A 189 -9.27 7.82 -34.89
CA TYR A 189 -8.17 8.27 -34.03
C TYR A 189 -8.48 8.22 -32.54
N ARG A 190 -9.72 8.51 -32.10
CA ARG A 190 -10.11 8.39 -30.68
C ARG A 190 -10.04 6.95 -30.17
N LEU A 191 -10.43 5.97 -30.98
CA LEU A 191 -10.45 4.56 -30.59
C LEU A 191 -9.14 3.80 -30.89
N THR A 192 -8.26 4.37 -31.72
CA THR A 192 -7.02 3.72 -32.23
C THR A 192 -5.72 4.37 -31.78
N THR A 193 -5.78 5.48 -31.03
CA THR A 193 -4.60 6.31 -30.71
C THR A 193 -3.53 5.53 -29.95
N ILE A 194 -3.88 4.36 -29.39
CA ILE A 194 -2.96 3.46 -28.72
C ILE A 194 -2.98 2.12 -29.45
N PRO A 195 -1.87 1.73 -30.09
CA PRO A 195 -1.81 0.49 -30.85
C PRO A 195 -1.95 -0.71 -29.91
N PHE A 196 -2.99 -1.51 -30.14
CA PHE A 196 -3.10 -2.87 -29.64
C PHE A 196 -2.28 -3.78 -30.57
N GLU A 197 -0.97 -3.95 -30.32
CA GLU A 197 -0.17 -5.00 -31.00
C GLU A 197 -0.54 -6.41 -30.50
#